data_AF-A0AAV9LQT7-F1
#
_entry.id   AF-A0AAV9LQT7-F1
#
_cell.length_a   1.000
_cell.length_b   1.000
_cell.length_c   1.000
_cell.angle_alpha   90.00
_cell.angle_beta   90.00
_cell.angle_gamma   90.00
#
_symmetry.space_group_name_H-M   'P 1'
#
loop_
_entity.id
_entity.type
_entity.pdbx_description
1 polymer ?
#
loop_
_entity_poly.entity_id
_entity_poly.type
_entity_poly.pdbx_seq_one_letter_code
_entity_poly.pdbx_strand_id
1 'polypeptide(L)'
;MVQRILKIHKYFQEVGYNEQDLINMNKYSIKEVYRKMRGDMDRVDWRKLVWANFKAPKWLFIMYIALNRRLLTRDRLAQWGLADEVTCPLCQVSDEDIDHLFFQCYYARSIRRQNLNWQEEVRWAMRNMRGKNSMMQVYKMTLAGALYCLWIKRNCRIFLKKQRPPESIIRQVIQEVHGRGSQQPRLASRLKELNVYP
;
A
#
# COMPACT_ATOMS: atom_id res chain seq x y z
N MET A 1 35.03 25.07 -8.36
CA MET A 1 33.91 25.88 -7.85
C MET A 1 32.91 26.26 -8.96
N VAL A 2 33.38 26.81 -10.09
CA VAL A 2 32.58 27.21 -11.26
C VAL A 2 31.66 26.10 -11.82
N GLN A 3 32.14 24.86 -11.92
CA GLN A 3 31.34 23.73 -12.43
C GLN A 3 30.08 23.42 -11.60
N ARG A 4 30.09 23.68 -10.29
CA ARG A 4 28.91 23.47 -9.44
C ARG A 4 27.85 24.55 -9.66
N ILE A 5 28.30 25.78 -9.90
CA ILE A 5 27.42 26.94 -10.19
C ILE A 5 26.73 26.75 -11.55
N LEU A 6 27.48 26.34 -12.58
CA LEU A 6 26.93 26.06 -13.92
C LEU A 6 25.90 24.92 -13.91
N LYS A 7 26.13 23.85 -13.12
CA LYS A 7 25.15 22.76 -12.97
C LYS A 7 23.85 23.23 -12.32
N ILE A 8 23.94 24.07 -11.29
CA ILE A 8 22.77 24.60 -10.59
C ILE A 8 21.95 25.53 -11.50
N HIS A 9 22.63 26.39 -12.26
CA HIS A 9 21.98 27.27 -13.25
C HIS A 9 21.16 26.48 -14.28
N LYS A 10 21.73 25.38 -14.81
CA LYS A 10 21.02 24.48 -15.72
C LYS A 10 19.72 23.93 -15.12
N TYR A 11 19.75 23.46 -13.86
CA TYR A 11 18.54 22.97 -13.21
C TYR A 11 17.48 24.06 -13.08
N PHE A 12 17.85 25.29 -12.71
CA PHE A 12 16.89 26.39 -12.59
C PHE A 12 16.24 26.75 -13.92
N GLN A 13 17.00 26.75 -15.01
CA GLN A 13 16.46 26.93 -16.36
C GLN A 13 15.49 25.80 -16.74
N GLU A 14 15.81 24.53 -16.44
CA GLU A 14 14.92 23.38 -16.67
C GLU A 14 13.61 23.49 -15.87
N VAL A 15 13.64 24.10 -14.69
CA VAL A 15 12.44 24.37 -13.87
C VAL A 15 11.67 25.61 -14.37
N GLY A 16 12.19 26.34 -15.36
CA GLY A 16 11.60 27.59 -15.85
C GLY A 16 11.72 28.75 -14.85
N TYR A 17 12.80 28.80 -14.06
CA TYR A 17 13.21 30.03 -13.36
C TYR A 17 14.18 30.81 -14.25
N ASN A 18 13.90 32.10 -14.45
CA ASN A 18 14.85 33.01 -15.10
C ASN A 18 15.81 33.62 -14.05
N GLU A 19 16.87 34.30 -14.50
CA GLU A 19 17.84 34.91 -13.59
C GLU A 19 17.21 35.98 -12.68
N GLN A 20 16.24 36.72 -13.18
CA GLN A 20 15.53 37.76 -12.42
C GLN A 20 14.66 37.16 -11.30
N ASP A 21 14.05 36.00 -11.53
CA ASP A 21 13.27 35.26 -10.53
C ASP A 21 14.18 34.80 -9.39
N LEU A 22 15.42 34.40 -9.70
CA LEU A 22 16.41 33.97 -8.72
C LEU A 22 16.93 35.15 -7.89
N ILE A 23 17.19 36.29 -8.54
CA ILE A 23 17.62 37.53 -7.88
C ILE A 23 16.52 38.06 -6.95
N ASN A 24 15.26 37.98 -7.38
CA ASN A 24 14.11 38.42 -6.61
C ASN A 24 13.62 37.38 -5.58
N MET A 25 14.24 36.20 -5.50
CA MET A 25 13.82 35.12 -4.60
C MET A 25 14.28 35.39 -3.17
N ASN A 26 13.44 36.07 -2.39
CA ASN A 26 13.72 36.37 -0.98
C ASN A 26 13.89 35.12 -0.09
N LYS A 27 13.34 33.97 -0.49
CA LYS A 27 13.47 32.71 0.24
C LYS A 27 13.53 31.51 -0.69
N TYR A 28 14.67 30.83 -0.71
CA TYR A 28 14.82 29.59 -1.44
C TYR A 28 14.08 28.43 -0.74
N SER A 29 13.28 27.67 -1.50
CA SER A 29 12.54 26.52 -1.01
C SER A 29 12.72 25.34 -1.94
N ILE A 30 13.50 24.34 -1.48
CA ILE A 30 13.68 23.06 -2.19
C ILE A 30 12.32 22.44 -2.55
N LYS A 31 11.34 22.55 -1.65
CA LYS A 31 9.97 22.03 -1.85
C LYS A 31 9.26 22.68 -3.06
N GLU A 32 9.49 23.95 -3.32
CA GLU A 32 8.86 24.68 -4.43
C GLU A 32 9.53 24.35 -5.75
N VAL A 33 10.87 24.34 -5.76
CA VAL A 33 11.66 23.92 -6.92
C VAL A 33 11.28 22.50 -7.34
N TYR A 34 11.26 21.54 -6.41
CA TYR A 34 10.83 20.17 -6.72
C TYR A 34 9.39 20.07 -7.21
N ARG A 35 8.48 20.91 -6.71
CA ARG A 35 7.09 20.93 -7.16
C ARG A 35 6.99 21.41 -8.61
N LYS A 36 7.75 22.46 -8.95
CA LYS A 36 7.80 23.02 -10.29
C LYS A 36 8.51 22.07 -11.27
N MET A 37 9.60 21.40 -10.86
CA MET A 37 10.27 20.34 -11.63
C MET A 37 9.36 19.16 -11.93
N ARG A 38 8.58 18.73 -10.94
CA ARG A 38 7.68 17.58 -11.06
C ARG A 38 6.46 17.88 -11.95
N GLY A 39 6.12 19.16 -12.13
CA GLY A 39 4.88 19.60 -12.76
C GLY A 39 3.66 19.32 -11.90
N ASP A 40 2.49 19.68 -12.44
CA ASP A 40 1.21 19.34 -11.84
C ASP A 40 0.95 17.84 -11.99
N MET A 41 0.72 17.17 -10.86
CA MET A 41 0.39 15.76 -10.83
C MET A 41 -0.95 15.57 -10.15
N ASP A 42 -1.77 14.73 -10.79
CA ASP A 42 -3.06 14.36 -10.24
C ASP A 42 -2.90 13.68 -8.88
N ARG A 43 -3.77 14.10 -7.96
CA ARG A 43 -3.85 13.46 -6.65
C ARG A 43 -4.57 12.14 -6.82
N VAL A 44 -3.83 11.05 -6.64
CA VAL A 44 -4.43 9.71 -6.61
C VAL A 44 -5.39 9.56 -5.43
N ASP A 45 -6.59 9.04 -5.70
CA ASP A 45 -7.67 8.91 -4.72
C ASP A 45 -7.32 7.96 -3.57
N TRP A 46 -6.53 6.91 -3.85
CA TRP A 46 -6.09 5.94 -2.85
C TRP A 46 -5.01 6.47 -1.90
N ARG A 47 -4.52 7.71 -2.10
CA ARG A 47 -3.52 8.36 -1.23
C ARG A 47 -3.89 8.23 0.26
N LYS A 48 -5.16 8.46 0.60
CA LYS A 48 -5.63 8.41 2.00
C LYS A 48 -5.65 7.01 2.62
N LEU A 49 -5.51 5.95 1.81
CA LEU A 49 -5.33 4.58 2.29
C LEU A 49 -3.87 4.38 2.70
N VAL A 50 -2.92 4.74 1.83
CA VAL A 50 -1.47 4.51 2.05
C VAL A 50 -0.87 5.42 3.12
N TRP A 51 -1.34 6.66 3.23
CA TRP A 51 -0.80 7.59 4.23
C TRP A 51 -1.58 7.60 5.55
N ALA A 52 -2.27 6.51 5.85
CA ALA A 52 -2.86 6.31 7.17
C ALA A 52 -1.76 6.07 8.21
N ASN A 53 -1.82 6.73 9.37
CA ASN A 53 -0.79 6.62 10.39
C ASN A 53 -1.17 5.61 11.48
N PHE A 54 -1.00 4.32 11.18
CA PHE A 54 -1.19 3.24 12.15
C PHE A 54 0.11 2.52 12.56
N LYS A 55 1.26 3.21 12.44
CA LYS A 55 2.59 2.70 12.86
C LYS A 55 2.92 1.30 12.28
N ALA A 56 2.51 1.01 11.04
CA ALA A 56 2.84 -0.24 10.35
C ALA A 56 3.37 0.03 8.92
N PRO A 57 4.59 0.59 8.80
CA PRO A 57 5.17 0.98 7.50
C PRO A 57 5.29 -0.20 6.52
N LYS A 58 5.58 -1.41 7.01
CA LYS A 58 5.65 -2.63 6.18
C LYS A 58 4.30 -2.94 5.50
N TRP A 59 3.20 -2.74 6.20
CA TRP A 59 1.86 -2.99 5.65
C TRP A 59 1.49 -1.95 4.60
N LEU A 60 1.76 -0.67 4.92
CA LEU A 60 1.52 0.44 4.01
C LEU A 60 2.35 0.31 2.74
N PHE A 61 3.59 -0.18 2.84
CA PHE A 61 4.44 -0.44 1.69
C PHE A 61 3.86 -1.51 0.76
N ILE A 62 3.43 -2.66 1.30
CA ILE A 62 2.80 -3.70 0.47
C ILE A 62 1.50 -3.20 -0.15
N MET A 63 0.66 -2.50 0.62
CA MET A 63 -0.58 -1.93 0.09
C MET A 63 -0.31 -0.88 -1.00
N TYR A 64 0.69 -0.03 -0.83
CA TYR A 64 1.10 0.94 -1.85
C TYR A 64 1.51 0.26 -3.16
N ILE A 65 2.34 -0.78 -3.08
CA ILE A 65 2.78 -1.51 -4.27
C ILE A 65 1.59 -2.26 -4.91
N ALA A 66 0.70 -2.85 -4.11
CA ALA A 66 -0.51 -3.50 -4.60
C ALA A 66 -1.43 -2.53 -5.35
N LEU A 67 -1.66 -1.33 -4.80
CA LEU A 67 -2.48 -0.28 -5.42
C LEU A 67 -1.90 0.21 -6.76
N ASN A 68 -0.58 0.17 -6.90
CA ASN A 68 0.10 0.49 -8.16
C ASN A 68 0.18 -0.72 -9.11
N ARG A 69 -0.40 -1.86 -8.74
CA ARG A 69 -0.28 -3.16 -9.42
C ARG A 69 1.17 -3.60 -9.70
N ARG A 70 2.09 -3.34 -8.76
CA ARG A 70 3.54 -3.56 -8.92
C ARG A 70 4.12 -4.67 -8.02
N LEU A 71 3.26 -5.49 -7.41
CA LEU A 71 3.74 -6.64 -6.63
C LEU A 71 4.32 -7.69 -7.58
N LEU A 72 5.31 -8.46 -7.10
CA LEU A 72 5.97 -9.52 -7.86
C LEU A 72 5.15 -10.82 -7.83
N THR A 73 3.92 -10.73 -8.32
CA THR A 73 3.04 -11.86 -8.59
C THR A 73 3.56 -12.67 -9.79
N ARG A 74 3.18 -13.94 -9.91
CA ARG A 74 3.69 -14.84 -10.95
C ARG A 74 3.33 -14.35 -12.35
N ASP A 75 2.14 -13.78 -12.58
CA ASP A 75 1.78 -13.13 -13.85
C ASP A 75 2.83 -12.09 -14.28
N ARG A 76 3.26 -11.23 -13.35
CA ARG A 76 4.23 -10.18 -13.60
C ARG A 76 5.64 -10.74 -13.82
N LEU A 77 6.01 -11.76 -13.07
CA LEU A 77 7.31 -12.43 -13.24
C LEU A 77 7.37 -13.17 -14.59
N ALA A 78 6.26 -13.78 -15.03
CA ALA A 78 6.15 -14.43 -16.33
C ALA A 78 6.28 -13.41 -17.48
N GLN A 79 5.67 -12.23 -17.35
CA GLN A 79 5.87 -11.12 -18.30
C GLN A 79 7.33 -10.67 -18.43
N TRP A 80 8.16 -10.92 -17.42
CA TRP A 80 9.60 -10.63 -17.44
C TRP A 80 10.46 -11.82 -17.87
N GLY A 81 9.85 -12.98 -18.19
CA GLY A 81 10.58 -14.21 -18.48
C GLY A 81 11.31 -14.80 -17.27
N LEU A 82 10.85 -14.49 -16.04
CA LEU A 82 11.46 -14.94 -14.79
C LEU A 82 10.64 -16.04 -14.07
N ALA A 83 9.50 -16.43 -14.63
CA ALA A 83 8.68 -17.51 -14.09
C ALA A 83 7.98 -18.27 -15.23
N ASP A 84 8.16 -19.59 -15.25
CA ASP A 84 7.48 -20.50 -16.18
C ASP A 84 6.09 -20.91 -15.67
N GLU A 85 5.91 -20.89 -14.34
CA GLU A 85 4.65 -21.23 -13.67
C GLU A 85 3.92 -19.96 -13.22
N VAL A 86 2.69 -19.79 -13.70
CA VAL A 86 1.79 -18.69 -13.33
C VAL A 86 0.84 -19.01 -12.19
N THR A 87 0.71 -20.29 -11.81
CA THR A 87 -0.22 -20.75 -10.78
C THR A 87 0.01 -20.07 -9.43
N CYS A 88 -1.09 -19.68 -8.78
CA CYS A 88 -1.10 -19.08 -7.46
C CYS A 88 -0.49 -20.02 -6.40
N PRO A 89 0.59 -19.60 -5.72
CA PRO A 89 1.26 -20.43 -4.71
C PRO A 89 0.34 -20.85 -3.56
N LEU A 90 -0.69 -20.05 -3.26
CA LEU A 90 -1.60 -20.27 -2.14
C LEU A 90 -2.69 -21.29 -2.45
N CYS A 91 -3.33 -21.21 -3.61
CA CYS A 91 -4.45 -22.10 -3.96
C CYS A 91 -4.03 -23.28 -4.82
N GLN A 92 -2.97 -23.16 -5.63
CA GLN A 92 -2.54 -24.18 -6.60
C GLN A 92 -3.63 -24.56 -7.62
N VAL A 93 -4.60 -23.67 -7.87
CA VAL A 93 -5.78 -23.94 -8.73
C VAL A 93 -5.93 -22.94 -9.88
N SER A 94 -5.57 -21.68 -9.67
CA SER A 94 -5.72 -20.62 -10.69
C SER A 94 -4.46 -19.77 -10.74
N ASP A 95 -4.30 -19.02 -11.83
CA ASP A 95 -3.16 -18.14 -12.04
C ASP A 95 -3.08 -17.03 -10.99
N GLU A 96 -1.85 -16.64 -10.63
CA GLU A 96 -1.58 -15.57 -9.70
C GLU A 96 -1.53 -14.23 -10.44
N ASP A 97 -2.55 -13.41 -10.22
CA ASP A 97 -2.46 -11.97 -10.33
C ASP A 97 -2.84 -11.31 -8.99
N ILE A 98 -2.87 -9.98 -8.95
CA ILE A 98 -3.25 -9.21 -7.75
C ILE A 98 -4.71 -9.42 -7.37
N ASP A 99 -5.59 -9.53 -8.36
CA ASP A 99 -7.03 -9.65 -8.14
C ASP A 99 -7.34 -11.04 -7.53
N HIS A 100 -6.72 -12.08 -8.07
CA HIS A 100 -6.74 -13.43 -7.55
C HIS A 100 -6.11 -13.51 -6.17
N LEU A 101 -4.86 -13.09 -6.00
CA LEU A 101 -4.12 -13.23 -4.75
C LEU A 101 -4.87 -12.67 -3.53
N PHE A 102 -5.54 -11.53 -3.70
CA PHE A 102 -6.19 -10.85 -2.58
C PHE A 102 -7.72 -11.02 -2.50
N PHE A 103 -8.43 -11.30 -3.61
CA PHE A 103 -9.90 -11.25 -3.61
C PHE A 103 -10.62 -12.46 -4.22
N GLN A 104 -9.98 -13.20 -5.13
CA GLN A 104 -10.61 -14.37 -5.77
C GLN A 104 -10.07 -15.71 -5.24
N CYS A 105 -8.84 -15.73 -4.72
CA CYS A 105 -8.22 -16.92 -4.15
C CYS A 105 -9.04 -17.45 -2.97
N TYR A 106 -9.37 -18.75 -2.97
CA TYR A 106 -10.13 -19.36 -1.87
C TYR A 106 -9.42 -19.19 -0.52
N TYR A 107 -8.09 -19.13 -0.53
CA TYR A 107 -7.25 -18.93 0.64
C TYR A 107 -7.41 -17.51 1.24
N ALA A 108 -7.73 -16.52 0.41
CA ALA A 108 -7.96 -15.13 0.83
C ALA A 108 -9.45 -14.83 1.14
N ARG A 109 -10.36 -15.73 0.77
CA ARG A 109 -11.82 -15.56 0.82
C ARG A 109 -12.36 -15.28 2.22
N SER A 110 -11.69 -15.76 3.26
CA SER A 110 -12.10 -15.58 4.65
C SER A 110 -11.71 -14.22 5.24
N ILE A 111 -10.86 -13.45 4.55
CA ILE A 111 -10.32 -12.18 5.04
C ILE A 111 -11.04 -10.98 4.41
N ARG A 112 -11.60 -11.16 3.21
CA ARG A 112 -12.37 -10.10 2.54
C ARG A 112 -13.64 -9.79 3.33
N ARG A 113 -13.97 -8.50 3.38
CA ARG A 113 -15.19 -8.00 4.04
C ARG A 113 -16.46 -8.35 3.26
N GLN A 114 -16.38 -8.33 1.93
CA GLN A 114 -17.48 -8.60 1.01
C GLN A 114 -16.96 -9.39 -0.20
N ASN A 115 -17.87 -9.98 -0.97
CA ASN A 115 -17.56 -10.62 -2.25
C ASN A 115 -17.31 -9.58 -3.37
N LEU A 116 -16.41 -8.63 -3.12
CA LEU A 116 -16.00 -7.60 -4.07
C LEU A 116 -14.67 -8.01 -4.72
N ASN A 117 -14.46 -7.60 -5.97
CA ASN A 117 -13.12 -7.66 -6.56
C ASN A 117 -12.22 -6.54 -6.02
N TRP A 118 -10.92 -6.62 -6.31
CA TRP A 118 -9.94 -5.62 -5.84
C TRP A 118 -10.32 -4.19 -6.23
N GLN A 119 -10.73 -3.98 -7.49
CA GLN A 119 -11.08 -2.64 -7.99
C GLN A 119 -12.32 -2.08 -7.29
N GLU A 120 -13.30 -2.91 -6.99
CA GLU A 120 -14.50 -2.55 -6.22
C GLU A 120 -14.16 -2.23 -4.77
N GLU A 121 -13.36 -3.06 -4.09
CA GLU A 121 -12.97 -2.80 -2.71
C GLU A 121 -12.13 -1.52 -2.61
N VAL A 122 -11.20 -1.29 -3.54
CA VAL A 122 -10.41 -0.05 -3.61
C VAL A 122 -11.32 1.15 -3.89
N ARG A 123 -12.25 1.07 -4.85
CA ARG A 123 -13.23 2.15 -5.11
C ARG A 123 -14.12 2.43 -3.91
N TRP A 124 -14.62 1.39 -3.25
CA TRP A 124 -15.41 1.53 -2.04
C TRP A 124 -14.60 2.20 -0.94
N ALA A 125 -13.36 1.76 -0.72
CA ALA A 125 -12.47 2.36 0.26
C ALA A 125 -12.18 3.82 -0.08
N MET A 126 -11.94 4.19 -1.33
CA MET A 126 -11.70 5.58 -1.74
C MET A 126 -12.91 6.49 -1.50
N ARG A 127 -14.13 6.01 -1.80
CA ARG A 127 -15.38 6.77 -1.61
C ARG A 127 -15.72 6.95 -0.14
N ASN A 128 -15.66 5.87 0.62
CA ASN A 128 -16.13 5.85 2.00
C ASN A 128 -15.06 6.31 2.99
N MET A 129 -13.76 6.24 2.65
CA MET A 129 -12.66 6.37 3.62
C MET A 129 -12.00 7.77 3.73
N ARG A 130 -12.78 8.84 3.49
CA ARG A 130 -12.28 10.23 3.47
C ARG A 130 -12.00 10.84 4.85
N GLY A 131 -12.58 10.28 5.91
CA GLY A 131 -12.54 10.78 7.29
C GLY A 131 -11.47 10.16 8.21
N LYS A 132 -11.41 10.66 9.44
CA LYS A 132 -10.51 10.21 10.53
C LYS A 132 -11.23 9.41 11.63
N ASN A 133 -12.46 8.96 11.37
CA ASN A 133 -13.25 8.16 12.31
C ASN A 133 -12.49 6.86 12.68
N SER A 134 -12.59 6.44 13.94
CA SER A 134 -11.94 5.23 14.47
C SER A 134 -12.32 3.99 13.66
N MET A 135 -13.59 3.82 13.28
CA MET A 135 -14.02 2.67 12.46
C MET A 135 -13.31 2.63 11.10
N MET A 136 -13.10 3.79 10.48
CA MET A 136 -12.41 3.91 9.20
C MET A 136 -10.92 3.61 9.33
N GLN A 137 -10.31 4.00 10.45
CA GLN A 137 -8.91 3.67 10.74
C GLN A 137 -8.72 2.18 11.01
N VAL A 138 -9.62 1.56 11.79
CA VAL A 138 -9.62 0.11 12.01
C VAL A 138 -9.75 -0.62 10.68
N TYR A 139 -10.69 -0.22 9.82
CA TYR A 139 -10.81 -0.82 8.48
C TYR A 139 -9.53 -0.66 7.64
N LYS A 140 -8.93 0.54 7.57
CA LYS A 140 -7.65 0.75 6.85
C LYS A 140 -6.53 -0.12 7.39
N MET A 141 -6.46 -0.29 8.71
CA MET A 141 -5.51 -1.18 9.36
C MET A 141 -5.76 -2.63 8.97
N THR A 142 -7.01 -3.09 9.03
CA THR A 142 -7.39 -4.46 8.68
C THR A 142 -7.09 -4.75 7.22
N LEU A 143 -7.44 -3.85 6.30
CA LEU A 143 -7.15 -4.01 4.87
C LEU A 143 -5.63 -4.10 4.63
N ALA A 144 -4.85 -3.14 5.14
CA ALA A 144 -3.40 -3.16 4.94
C ALA A 144 -2.72 -4.37 5.61
N GLY A 145 -3.17 -4.75 6.81
CA GLY A 145 -2.70 -5.93 7.53
C GLY A 145 -3.01 -7.23 6.79
N ALA A 146 -4.23 -7.36 6.27
CA ALA A 146 -4.65 -8.49 5.45
C ALA A 146 -3.79 -8.66 4.20
N LEU A 147 -3.60 -7.60 3.42
CA LEU A 147 -2.76 -7.61 2.22
C LEU A 147 -1.32 -8.00 2.56
N TYR A 148 -0.77 -7.42 3.63
CA TYR A 148 0.57 -7.76 4.11
C TYR A 148 0.68 -9.23 4.53
N CYS A 149 -0.23 -9.72 5.37
CA CYS A 149 -0.19 -11.10 5.84
C CYS A 149 -0.32 -12.09 4.68
N LEU A 150 -1.24 -11.86 3.74
CA LEU A 150 -1.39 -12.68 2.53
C LEU A 150 -0.08 -12.71 1.71
N TRP A 151 0.51 -11.54 1.47
CA TRP A 151 1.78 -11.43 0.76
C TRP A 151 2.91 -12.21 1.46
N ILE A 152 3.02 -12.11 2.78
CA ILE A 152 4.02 -12.84 3.55
C ILE A 152 3.76 -14.35 3.52
N LYS A 153 2.50 -14.82 3.64
CA LYS A 153 2.18 -16.26 3.56
C LYS A 153 2.52 -16.82 2.19
N ARG A 154 2.19 -16.09 1.13
CA ARG A 154 2.56 -16.42 -0.25
C ARG A 154 4.07 -16.56 -0.38
N ASN A 155 4.84 -15.59 0.10
CA ASN A 155 6.30 -15.64 0.04
C ASN A 155 6.89 -16.79 0.89
N CYS A 156 6.38 -17.03 2.10
CA CYS A 156 6.77 -18.18 2.91
C CYS A 156 6.51 -19.51 2.20
N ARG A 157 5.42 -19.62 1.42
CA ARG A 157 5.12 -20.83 0.66
C ARG A 157 6.08 -21.03 -0.51
N ILE A 158 6.51 -19.96 -1.17
CA ILE A 158 7.50 -20.01 -2.25
C ILE A 158 8.89 -20.37 -1.70
N PHE A 159 9.40 -19.57 -0.76
CA PHE A 159 10.81 -19.61 -0.36
C PHE A 159 11.10 -20.58 0.78
N LEU A 160 10.11 -20.83 1.66
CA LEU A 160 10.31 -21.69 2.83
C LEU A 160 9.48 -22.99 2.77
N LYS A 161 8.68 -23.19 1.71
CA LYS A 161 7.74 -24.32 1.55
C LYS A 161 6.81 -24.54 2.75
N LYS A 162 6.58 -23.50 3.55
CA LYS A 162 5.71 -23.56 4.74
C LYS A 162 4.26 -23.36 4.33
N GLN A 163 3.44 -24.39 4.53
CA GLN A 163 2.00 -24.30 4.35
C GLN A 163 1.33 -24.05 5.70
N ARG A 164 0.37 -23.13 5.73
CA ARG A 164 -0.47 -22.87 6.90
C ARG A 164 -1.93 -22.81 6.44
N PRO A 165 -2.88 -23.15 7.30
CA PRO A 165 -4.28 -23.13 6.93
C PRO A 165 -4.80 -21.67 6.83
N PRO A 166 -5.81 -21.37 5.99
CA PRO A 166 -6.35 -20.02 5.79
C PRO A 166 -6.75 -19.31 7.09
N GLU A 167 -7.27 -20.06 8.07
CA GLU A 167 -7.71 -19.58 9.39
C GLU A 167 -6.58 -18.93 10.16
N SER A 168 -5.33 -19.36 9.90
CA SER A 168 -4.14 -18.78 10.53
C SER A 168 -3.90 -17.32 10.14
N ILE A 169 -4.41 -16.86 8.98
CA ILE A 169 -4.30 -15.46 8.59
C ILE A 169 -5.28 -14.61 9.36
N ILE A 170 -6.53 -15.03 9.49
CA ILE A 170 -7.57 -14.26 10.19
C ILE A 170 -7.09 -13.96 11.61
N ARG A 171 -6.66 -15.01 12.33
CA ARG A 171 -6.14 -14.88 13.69
C ARG A 171 -4.94 -13.93 13.75
N GLN A 172 -4.02 -14.05 12.80
CA GLN A 172 -2.84 -13.19 12.73
C GLN A 172 -3.21 -11.72 12.46
N VAL A 173 -4.11 -11.45 11.50
CA VAL A 173 -4.57 -10.10 11.19
C VAL A 173 -5.28 -9.49 12.40
N ILE A 174 -6.18 -10.22 13.05
CA ILE A 174 -6.87 -9.78 14.27
C ILE A 174 -5.84 -9.44 15.36
N GLN A 175 -4.91 -10.34 15.66
CA GLN A 175 -3.86 -10.13 16.65
C GLN A 175 -3.01 -8.90 16.36
N GLU A 176 -2.53 -8.75 15.13
CA GLU A 176 -1.67 -7.61 14.78
C GLU A 176 -2.46 -6.28 14.74
N VAL A 177 -3.73 -6.29 14.29
CA VAL A 177 -4.60 -5.10 14.30
C VAL A 177 -4.95 -4.69 15.73
N HIS A 178 -5.34 -5.64 16.61
CA HIS A 178 -5.61 -5.36 18.02
C HIS A 178 -4.36 -4.89 18.75
N GLY A 179 -3.23 -5.58 18.56
CA GLY A 179 -1.97 -5.24 19.19
C GLY A 179 -1.50 -3.83 18.83
N ARG A 180 -1.57 -3.46 17.54
CA ARG A 180 -1.18 -2.11 17.08
C ARG A 180 -2.21 -1.04 17.39
N GLY A 181 -3.48 -1.35 17.23
CA GLY A 181 -4.57 -0.40 17.42
C GLY A 181 -4.80 -0.05 18.89
N SER A 182 -4.54 -0.98 19.82
CA SER A 182 -4.56 -0.71 21.26
C SER A 182 -3.50 0.32 21.69
N GLN A 183 -2.39 0.45 20.93
CA GLN A 183 -1.37 1.48 21.16
C GLN A 183 -1.81 2.88 20.70
N GLN A 184 -3.00 3.00 20.11
CA GLN A 184 -3.60 4.27 19.70
C GLN A 184 -4.85 4.55 20.53
N PRO A 185 -4.85 5.57 21.40
CA PRO A 185 -5.97 5.84 22.32
C PRO A 185 -7.33 5.93 21.63
N ARG A 186 -7.38 6.52 20.42
CA ARG A 186 -8.61 6.66 19.62
C ARG A 186 -9.15 5.35 19.07
N LEU A 187 -8.31 4.34 18.86
CA LEU A 187 -8.71 3.05 18.30
C LEU A 187 -8.92 2.01 19.40
N ALA A 188 -8.21 2.12 20.52
CA ALA A 188 -8.29 1.20 21.64
C ALA A 188 -9.74 1.01 22.14
N SER A 189 -10.50 2.10 22.36
CA SER A 189 -11.90 1.99 22.80
C SER A 189 -12.77 1.26 21.79
N ARG A 190 -12.60 1.54 20.50
CA ARG A 190 -13.38 0.91 19.44
C ARG A 190 -13.03 -0.58 19.27
N LEU A 191 -11.76 -0.93 19.40
CA LEU A 191 -11.31 -2.32 19.31
C LEU A 191 -11.82 -3.17 20.48
N LYS A 192 -12.02 -2.57 21.67
CA LYS A 192 -12.67 -3.25 22.80
C LYS A 192 -14.14 -3.56 22.51
N GLU A 193 -14.88 -2.62 21.91
CA GLU A 193 -16.28 -2.82 21.52
C GLU A 193 -16.46 -3.88 20.44
N LEU A 194 -15.50 -4.01 19.52
CA LEU A 194 -15.60 -4.94 18.41
C LEU A 194 -15.54 -6.41 18.86
N ASN A 195 -15.06 -6.72 20.08
CA ASN A 195 -15.09 -8.05 20.72
C ASN A 195 -14.75 -9.24 19.78
N VAL A 196 -13.79 -9.07 18.86
CA VAL A 196 -13.44 -10.10 17.85
C VAL A 196 -12.18 -10.88 18.23
N TYR A 197 -11.91 -11.06 19.52
CA TYR A 197 -10.89 -12.01 19.96
C TYR A 197 -11.60 -13.25 20.50
N PRO A 198 -11.26 -14.47 20.05
CA PRO A 198 -11.69 -15.68 20.74
C PRO A 198 -11.05 -15.79 22.12
#